data_AF-X0DVQ5-F1
#
_entry.id   AF-X0DVQ5-F1
#
_cell.length_a   1.000
_cell.length_b   1.000
_cell.length_c   1.000
_cell.angle_alpha   90.00
_cell.angle_beta   90.00
_cell.angle_gamma   90.00
#
_symmetry.space_group_name_H-M   'P 1'
#
loop_
_entity.id
_entity.type
_entity.pdbx_description
1 polymer ?
#
loop_
_entity_poly.entity_id
_entity_poly.type
_entity_poly.pdbx_seq_one_letter_code
_entity_poly.pdbx_strand_id
1 'polypeptide(L)'
;MAIDLGKGHPGALLFTPPTDGFSLPATSTTTWVGKYLNQVYPEFKLSDWLTPFGVDRVTLFIQVEFEGSQSVSNFLFDSEKEIVQPEWMNIWSVAALKQIADPGERLWKGPLLVIHGDKDPAVHCNASLATSKATYEKYPSDLEVLGIPGVGHFPGMYATRSIWMDWIEDRFERRKVHKQGCVQSKIDRFLPDDHYRHDSNSFPLWAGKPEWAYELPQGH
;
A
#
# COMPACT_ATOMS: atom_id res chain seq x y z
N MET A 1 4.35 17.72 14.21
CA MET A 1 5.57 16.97 13.83
C MET A 1 5.91 16.06 15.00
N ALA A 2 5.92 14.73 14.81
CA ALA A 2 5.92 13.74 15.89
C ALA A 2 7.25 13.71 16.66
N ILE A 3 7.35 14.49 17.74
CA ILE A 3 8.51 14.52 18.66
C ILE A 3 8.47 13.33 19.64
N ASP A 4 7.37 12.58 19.66
CA ASP A 4 7.05 11.60 20.71
C ASP A 4 7.54 10.17 20.42
N LEU A 5 8.02 9.88 19.20
CA LEU A 5 8.63 8.58 18.86
C LEU A 5 10.10 8.46 19.36
N GLY A 6 10.58 9.44 20.12
CA GLY A 6 12.00 9.65 20.36
C GLY A 6 12.64 8.66 21.33
N LYS A 7 11.99 8.26 22.42
CA LYS A 7 12.66 7.51 23.50
C LYS A 7 12.18 6.07 23.55
N GLY A 8 13.07 5.14 23.26
CA GLY A 8 12.80 3.70 23.35
C GLY A 8 12.18 3.05 22.12
N HIS A 9 12.01 3.76 21.00
CA HIS A 9 11.57 3.16 19.73
C HIS A 9 12.64 2.19 19.20
N PRO A 10 12.37 0.87 19.11
CA PRO A 10 13.40 -0.12 18.85
C PRO A 10 13.62 -0.40 17.35
N GLY A 11 12.73 0.10 16.49
CA GLY A 11 12.79 -0.03 15.03
C GLY A 11 11.40 -0.01 14.41
N ALA A 12 11.35 0.06 13.08
CA ALA A 12 10.12 0.07 12.30
C ALA A 12 10.09 -1.09 11.29
N LEU A 13 8.91 -1.67 11.10
CA LEU A 13 8.61 -2.68 10.09
C LEU A 13 7.51 -2.12 9.17
N LEU A 14 7.72 -2.16 7.87
CA LEU A 14 6.77 -1.70 6.87
C LEU A 14 6.49 -2.82 5.85
N PHE A 15 5.21 -3.02 5.52
CA PHE A 15 4.81 -3.90 4.42
C PHE A 15 4.39 -3.06 3.24
N THR A 16 4.99 -3.35 2.08
CA THR A 16 4.62 -2.77 0.78
C THR A 16 4.27 -1.28 0.86
N PRO A 17 5.13 -0.44 1.51
CA PRO A 17 4.74 0.92 1.82
C PRO A 17 4.67 1.74 0.53
N PRO A 18 3.57 2.46 0.26
CA PRO A 18 3.57 3.48 -0.78
C PRO A 18 4.56 4.56 -0.36
N THR A 19 5.63 4.75 -1.15
CA THR A 19 6.66 5.76 -0.86
C THR A 19 6.38 7.10 -1.56
N ASP A 20 5.56 7.06 -2.61
CA ASP A 20 4.92 8.19 -3.30
C ASP A 20 3.43 7.88 -3.38
N GLY A 21 2.60 8.66 -2.70
CA GLY A 21 1.15 8.42 -2.63
C GLY A 21 0.44 8.60 -3.97
N PHE A 22 1.06 9.30 -4.92
CA PHE A 22 0.53 9.56 -6.25
C PHE A 22 1.07 8.60 -7.31
N SER A 23 1.97 7.69 -6.93
CA SER A 23 2.37 6.55 -7.76
C SER A 23 1.38 5.38 -7.72
N LEU A 24 0.44 5.41 -6.77
CA LEU A 24 -0.67 4.47 -6.67
C LEU A 24 -1.66 4.66 -7.84
N PRO A 25 -2.51 3.65 -8.14
CA PRO A 25 -3.66 3.84 -9.03
C PRO A 25 -4.47 5.07 -8.62
N ALA A 26 -4.91 5.88 -9.59
CA ALA A 26 -5.48 7.20 -9.28
C ALA A 26 -6.73 7.06 -8.40
N THR A 27 -7.50 5.99 -8.59
CA THR A 27 -8.68 5.69 -7.78
C THR A 27 -8.34 5.49 -6.30
N SER A 28 -7.16 4.97 -5.95
CA SER A 28 -6.73 4.85 -4.55
C SER A 28 -6.67 6.21 -3.87
N THR A 29 -5.99 7.19 -4.48
CA THR A 29 -5.83 8.52 -3.88
C THR A 29 -7.10 9.36 -4.03
N THR A 30 -7.67 9.42 -5.23
CA THR A 30 -8.79 10.31 -5.53
C THR A 30 -10.08 9.94 -4.80
N THR A 31 -10.28 8.65 -4.46
CA THR A 31 -11.49 8.20 -3.74
C THR A 31 -11.25 8.07 -2.24
N TRP A 32 -10.22 7.34 -1.79
CA TRP A 32 -10.01 7.08 -0.37
C TRP A 32 -9.46 8.26 0.40
N VAL A 33 -8.57 9.05 -0.20
CA VAL A 33 -8.05 10.29 0.40
C VAL A 33 -9.00 11.44 0.08
N GLY A 34 -9.44 11.55 -1.17
CA GLY A 34 -10.29 12.64 -1.64
C GLY A 34 -11.57 12.82 -0.81
N LYS A 35 -12.22 11.71 -0.38
CA LYS A 35 -13.46 11.79 0.42
C LYS A 35 -13.33 12.55 1.75
N TYR A 36 -12.12 12.66 2.31
CA TYR A 36 -11.87 13.35 3.57
C TYR A 36 -10.93 14.55 3.44
N LEU A 37 -10.42 14.83 2.23
CA LEU A 37 -9.40 15.87 2.06
C LEU A 37 -9.92 17.27 2.42
N ASN A 38 -11.23 17.50 2.32
CA ASN A 38 -11.86 18.74 2.77
C ASN A 38 -11.75 18.99 4.29
N GLN A 39 -11.46 17.96 5.09
CA GLN A 39 -11.21 18.10 6.53
C GLN A 39 -9.83 18.70 6.81
N VAL A 40 -8.89 18.56 5.87
CA VAL A 40 -7.53 19.14 5.95
C VAL A 40 -7.47 20.46 5.20
N TYR A 41 -8.10 20.54 4.03
CA TYR A 41 -8.18 21.74 3.20
C TYR A 41 -9.65 22.09 2.92
N PRO A 42 -10.30 22.93 3.76
CA PRO A 42 -11.74 23.20 3.68
C PRO A 42 -12.25 23.70 2.31
N GLU A 43 -11.39 24.32 1.52
CA GLU A 43 -11.66 24.81 0.17
C GLU A 43 -11.66 23.71 -0.91
N PHE A 44 -11.12 22.53 -0.60
CA PHE A 44 -11.07 21.40 -1.53
C PHE A 44 -12.48 20.89 -1.87
N LYS A 45 -12.72 20.64 -3.15
CA LYS A 45 -13.93 19.98 -3.63
C LYS A 45 -13.56 18.65 -4.26
N LEU A 46 -14.29 17.60 -3.90
CA LEU A 46 -14.08 16.27 -4.50
C LEU A 46 -14.24 16.28 -6.03
N SER A 47 -15.09 17.16 -6.56
CA SER A 47 -15.27 17.39 -7.99
C SER A 47 -14.03 17.91 -8.73
N ASP A 48 -13.03 18.43 -8.00
CA ASP A 48 -11.76 18.86 -8.58
C ASP A 48 -10.90 17.63 -8.98
N TRP A 49 -11.15 16.48 -8.35
CA TRP A 49 -10.47 15.20 -8.62
C TRP A 49 -11.31 14.21 -9.41
N LEU A 50 -12.63 14.22 -9.20
CA LEU A 50 -13.53 13.22 -9.74
C LEU A 50 -14.55 13.82 -10.71
N THR A 51 -14.93 13.02 -11.70
CA THR A 51 -16.07 13.32 -12.58
C THR A 51 -17.35 13.36 -11.74
N PRO A 52 -18.48 13.90 -12.24
CA PRO A 52 -19.77 13.80 -11.54
C PRO A 52 -20.11 12.35 -11.16
N PHE A 53 -19.87 11.40 -12.08
CA PHE A 53 -20.06 9.98 -11.82
C PHE A 53 -19.13 9.46 -10.71
N GLY A 54 -17.87 9.88 -10.69
CA GLY A 54 -16.94 9.54 -9.60
C GLY A 54 -17.37 10.09 -8.24
N VAL A 55 -17.87 11.33 -8.20
CA VAL A 55 -18.43 11.93 -6.97
C VAL A 55 -19.64 11.13 -6.48
N ASP A 56 -20.53 10.69 -7.36
CA ASP A 56 -21.68 9.85 -7.01
C ASP A 56 -21.22 8.48 -6.47
N ARG A 57 -20.21 7.87 -7.09
CA ARG A 57 -19.62 6.59 -6.63
C ARG A 57 -18.99 6.72 -5.24
N VAL A 58 -18.26 7.79 -4.97
CA VAL A 58 -17.69 8.05 -3.63
C VAL A 58 -18.78 8.38 -2.61
N THR A 59 -19.82 9.12 -3.00
CA THR A 59 -20.97 9.39 -2.14
C THR A 59 -21.68 8.10 -1.73
N LEU A 60 -21.93 7.22 -2.70
CA LEU A 60 -22.45 5.88 -2.45
C LEU A 60 -21.49 5.12 -1.52
N PHE A 61 -20.19 5.13 -1.80
CA PHE A 61 -19.19 4.47 -0.98
C PHE A 61 -19.22 4.91 0.49
N ILE A 62 -19.36 6.20 0.77
CA ILE A 62 -19.53 6.75 2.13
C ILE A 62 -20.84 6.27 2.77
N GLN A 63 -21.94 6.18 2.00
CA GLN A 63 -23.23 5.70 2.53
C GLN A 63 -23.19 4.22 2.92
N VAL A 64 -22.51 3.39 2.13
CA VAL A 64 -22.27 1.98 2.49
C VAL A 64 -21.17 1.81 3.55
N GLU A 65 -20.47 2.87 3.97
CA GLU A 65 -19.26 2.79 4.81
C GLU A 65 -19.49 2.25 6.24
N PHE A 66 -20.74 2.12 6.70
CA PHE A 66 -21.01 1.27 7.86
C PHE A 66 -20.68 -0.23 7.61
N GLU A 67 -20.50 -0.63 6.35
CA GLU A 67 -20.07 -1.97 5.86
C GLU A 67 -19.05 -1.89 4.67
N GLY A 68 -18.54 -0.71 4.33
CA GLY A 68 -17.75 -0.44 3.12
C GLY A 68 -16.31 -0.90 3.22
N SER A 69 -16.07 -2.18 2.91
CA SER A 69 -14.73 -2.78 2.90
C SER A 69 -13.93 -2.47 1.63
N GLN A 70 -12.62 -2.78 1.64
CA GLN A 70 -11.77 -2.80 0.44
C GLN A 70 -12.39 -3.57 -0.74
N SER A 71 -13.24 -4.56 -0.46
CA SER A 71 -13.94 -5.31 -1.49
C SER A 71 -14.99 -4.45 -2.21
N VAL A 72 -15.75 -3.62 -1.49
CA VAL A 72 -16.75 -2.73 -2.07
C VAL A 72 -16.10 -1.67 -2.95
N SER A 73 -14.96 -1.12 -2.53
CA SER A 73 -14.23 -0.13 -3.34
C SER A 73 -13.77 -0.69 -4.68
N ASN A 74 -13.38 -1.96 -4.75
CA ASN A 74 -12.97 -2.58 -6.00
C ASN A 74 -14.12 -2.64 -7.03
N PHE A 75 -15.37 -2.83 -6.58
CA PHE A 75 -16.53 -2.81 -7.47
C PHE A 75 -16.95 -1.40 -7.87
N LEU A 76 -16.86 -0.43 -6.96
CA LEU A 76 -17.29 0.94 -7.22
C LEU A 76 -16.30 1.73 -8.07
N PHE A 77 -15.00 1.39 -8.01
CA PHE A 77 -13.92 2.19 -8.57
C PHE A 77 -13.08 1.44 -9.63
N ASP A 78 -13.61 0.40 -10.25
CA ASP A 78 -12.90 -0.42 -11.26
C ASP A 78 -12.51 0.39 -12.52
N SER A 79 -13.29 1.41 -12.87
CA SER A 79 -13.10 2.22 -14.07
C SER A 79 -12.50 3.60 -13.76
N GLU A 80 -11.17 3.67 -13.68
CA GLU A 80 -10.45 4.95 -13.44
C GLU A 80 -10.84 6.03 -14.47
N LYS A 81 -10.92 5.65 -15.76
CA LYS A 81 -11.20 6.56 -16.87
C LYS A 81 -12.56 7.27 -16.76
N GLU A 82 -13.56 6.63 -16.16
CA GLU A 82 -14.90 7.20 -16.02
C GLU A 82 -15.06 8.02 -14.74
N ILE A 83 -14.21 7.74 -13.74
CA ILE A 83 -14.36 8.24 -12.37
C ILE A 83 -13.45 9.43 -12.10
N VAL A 84 -12.23 9.43 -12.65
CA VAL A 84 -11.20 10.41 -12.35
C VAL A 84 -11.17 11.52 -13.42
N GLN A 85 -11.06 12.77 -13.00
CA GLN A 85 -10.87 13.90 -13.92
C GLN A 85 -9.50 13.77 -14.63
N PRO A 86 -9.39 13.99 -15.95
CA PRO A 86 -8.11 13.86 -16.65
C PRO A 86 -6.98 14.74 -16.08
N GLU A 87 -7.32 15.94 -15.63
CA GLU A 87 -6.35 16.94 -15.13
C GLU A 87 -6.22 16.95 -13.59
N TRP A 88 -6.72 15.93 -12.89
CA TRP A 88 -6.76 15.90 -11.43
C TRP A 88 -5.37 16.06 -10.79
N MET A 89 -4.29 15.66 -11.47
CA MET A 89 -2.91 15.78 -10.98
C MET A 89 -2.36 17.21 -11.07
N ASN A 90 -2.94 18.07 -11.91
CA ASN A 90 -2.43 19.41 -12.20
C ASN A 90 -3.22 20.49 -11.47
N ILE A 91 -3.48 20.26 -10.18
CA ILE A 91 -4.20 21.22 -9.33
C ILE A 91 -3.49 21.42 -7.98
N TRP A 92 -3.79 22.55 -7.33
CA TRP A 92 -3.11 22.97 -6.11
C TRP A 92 -3.20 21.93 -4.97
N SER A 93 -4.32 21.21 -4.85
CA SER A 93 -4.55 20.27 -3.75
C SER A 93 -3.67 19.04 -3.85
N VAL A 94 -3.27 18.64 -5.06
CA VAL A 94 -2.29 17.57 -5.28
C VAL A 94 -0.91 18.02 -4.81
N ALA A 95 -0.47 19.22 -5.20
CA ALA A 95 0.79 19.77 -4.74
C ALA A 95 0.83 19.95 -3.21
N ALA A 96 -0.27 20.42 -2.61
CA ALA A 96 -0.40 20.57 -1.17
C ALA A 96 -0.36 19.21 -0.45
N LEU A 97 -1.11 18.22 -0.94
CA LEU A 97 -1.15 16.90 -0.34
C LEU A 97 0.20 16.18 -0.43
N LYS A 98 0.94 16.28 -1.55
CA LYS A 98 2.30 15.71 -1.67
C LYS A 98 3.23 16.12 -0.54
N GLN A 99 3.16 17.39 -0.11
CA GLN A 99 4.00 17.90 0.98
C GLN A 99 3.77 17.20 2.33
N ILE A 100 2.56 16.66 2.55
CA ILE A 100 2.19 16.04 3.83
C ILE A 100 1.99 14.52 3.75
N ALA A 101 1.62 13.98 2.59
CA ALA A 101 1.24 12.59 2.41
C ALA A 101 2.41 11.70 2.00
N ASP A 102 3.40 12.21 1.24
CA ASP A 102 4.49 11.38 0.75
C ASP A 102 5.43 11.00 1.91
N PRO A 103 5.46 9.72 2.32
CA PRO A 103 6.23 9.29 3.48
C PRO A 103 7.71 9.04 3.14
N GLY A 104 8.04 8.93 1.85
CA GLY A 104 9.40 8.76 1.36
C GLY A 104 10.36 9.89 1.74
N GLU A 105 11.65 9.57 1.84
CA GLU A 105 12.74 10.55 2.06
C GLU A 105 12.62 11.37 3.35
N ARG A 106 11.84 10.88 4.31
CA ARG A 106 11.71 11.42 5.65
C ARG A 106 12.73 10.81 6.60
N LEU A 107 13.11 11.59 7.60
CA LEU A 107 13.93 11.09 8.70
C LEU A 107 13.17 9.97 9.43
N TRP A 108 13.84 8.84 9.64
CA TRP A 108 13.35 7.75 10.48
C TRP A 108 14.33 7.48 11.64
N LYS A 109 13.90 6.64 12.58
CA LYS A 109 14.70 6.29 13.75
C LYS A 109 14.78 4.79 13.95
N GLY A 110 15.99 4.33 14.27
CA GLY A 110 16.26 2.93 14.52
C GLY A 110 16.29 2.11 13.22
N PRO A 111 16.49 0.79 13.34
CA PRO A 111 16.50 -0.08 12.18
C PRO A 111 15.15 -0.13 11.48
N LEU A 112 15.16 -0.16 10.15
CA LEU A 112 13.97 -0.27 9.31
C LEU A 112 14.00 -1.55 8.49
N LEU A 113 12.96 -2.37 8.59
CA LEU A 113 12.71 -3.50 7.69
C LEU A 113 11.52 -3.17 6.79
N VAL A 114 11.73 -3.19 5.48
CA VAL A 114 10.70 -3.07 4.44
C VAL A 114 10.52 -4.43 3.80
N ILE A 115 9.30 -4.96 3.78
CA ILE A 115 8.97 -6.24 3.15
C ILE A 115 8.09 -5.98 1.94
N HIS A 116 8.47 -6.49 0.78
CA HIS A 116 7.79 -6.18 -0.49
C HIS A 116 7.74 -7.35 -1.47
N GLY A 117 6.55 -7.69 -1.94
CA GLY A 117 6.37 -8.56 -3.10
C GLY A 117 6.87 -7.93 -4.40
N ASP A 118 7.67 -8.65 -5.20
CA ASP A 118 8.20 -8.10 -6.45
C ASP A 118 7.17 -8.09 -7.61
N LYS A 119 5.99 -8.69 -7.40
CA LYS A 119 4.83 -8.68 -8.31
C LYS A 119 3.64 -7.91 -7.72
N ASP A 120 3.89 -7.02 -6.78
CA ASP A 120 2.86 -6.13 -6.24
C ASP A 120 2.28 -5.21 -7.34
N PRO A 121 0.97 -5.32 -7.65
CA PRO A 121 0.34 -4.54 -8.70
C PRO A 121 -0.03 -3.12 -8.26
N ALA A 122 -0.08 -2.85 -6.95
CA ALA A 122 -0.51 -1.57 -6.40
C ALA A 122 0.68 -0.68 -6.04
N VAL A 123 1.70 -1.26 -5.40
CA VAL A 123 2.92 -0.55 -4.99
C VAL A 123 4.12 -1.21 -5.64
N HIS A 124 4.78 -0.52 -6.56
CA HIS A 124 5.90 -1.11 -7.28
C HIS A 124 7.16 -1.24 -6.41
N CYS A 125 7.68 -2.47 -6.27
CA CYS A 125 8.89 -2.76 -5.48
C CYS A 125 10.12 -1.92 -5.88
N ASN A 126 10.29 -1.65 -7.17
CA ASN A 126 11.37 -0.79 -7.65
C ASN A 126 11.27 0.66 -7.12
N ALA A 127 10.06 1.19 -6.95
CA ALA A 127 9.86 2.52 -6.37
C ALA A 127 10.27 2.53 -4.90
N SER A 128 9.83 1.53 -4.13
CA SER A 128 10.21 1.40 -2.71
C SER A 128 11.71 1.20 -2.53
N LEU A 129 12.37 0.46 -3.41
CA LEU A 129 13.84 0.32 -3.43
C LEU A 129 14.55 1.65 -3.72
N ALA A 130 14.11 2.37 -4.74
CA ALA A 130 14.67 3.67 -5.11
C ALA A 130 14.52 4.69 -3.97
N THR A 131 13.31 4.80 -3.40
CA THR A 131 13.06 5.69 -2.27
C THR A 131 13.86 5.27 -1.04
N SER A 132 13.95 3.99 -0.72
CA SER A 132 14.74 3.50 0.42
C SER A 132 16.21 3.87 0.29
N LYS A 133 16.79 3.72 -0.91
CA LYS A 133 18.16 4.12 -1.22
C LYS A 133 18.36 5.63 -1.05
N ALA A 134 17.50 6.45 -1.67
CA ALA A 134 17.57 7.91 -1.55
C ALA A 134 17.41 8.39 -0.09
N THR A 135 16.49 7.75 0.64
CA THR A 135 16.26 8.00 2.06
C THR A 135 17.50 7.67 2.87
N TYR A 136 18.17 6.54 2.61
CA TYR A 136 19.43 6.17 3.26
C TYR A 136 20.60 7.10 2.96
N GLU A 137 20.76 7.56 1.72
CA GLU A 137 21.83 8.49 1.34
C GLU A 137 21.75 9.81 2.13
N LYS A 138 20.53 10.27 2.40
CA LYS A 138 20.25 11.46 3.22
C LYS A 138 20.30 11.15 4.74
N TYR A 139 19.75 9.99 5.06
CA TYR A 139 19.43 9.33 6.32
C TYR A 139 20.31 8.21 6.89
N PRO A 140 21.66 8.17 6.87
CA PRO A 140 22.37 6.91 7.10
C PRO A 140 21.98 6.16 8.41
N SER A 141 21.40 4.97 8.26
CA SER A 141 21.01 4.05 9.34
C SER A 141 20.79 2.63 8.81
N ASP A 142 20.48 1.68 9.69
CA ASP A 142 20.20 0.30 9.28
C ASP A 142 18.84 0.22 8.57
N LEU A 143 18.86 -0.20 7.30
CA LEU A 143 17.69 -0.34 6.43
C LEU A 143 17.82 -1.61 5.59
N GLU A 144 16.85 -2.51 5.73
CA GLU A 144 16.72 -3.68 4.86
C GLU A 144 15.45 -3.58 4.01
N VAL A 145 15.58 -3.79 2.69
CA VAL A 145 14.45 -4.06 1.80
C VAL A 145 14.47 -5.54 1.42
N LEU A 146 13.55 -6.30 1.99
CA LEU A 146 13.35 -7.72 1.75
C LEU A 146 12.32 -7.94 0.63
N GLY A 147 12.82 -8.37 -0.53
CA GLY A 147 11.99 -8.75 -1.67
C GLY A 147 11.42 -10.17 -1.56
N ILE A 148 10.16 -10.35 -1.94
CA ILE A 148 9.48 -11.64 -2.00
C ILE A 148 9.20 -11.99 -3.47
N PRO A 149 9.95 -12.95 -4.06
CA PRO A 149 9.78 -13.31 -5.47
C PRO A 149 8.41 -13.90 -5.79
N GLY A 150 7.77 -13.40 -6.85
CA GLY A 150 6.50 -13.93 -7.38
C GLY A 150 5.27 -13.56 -6.54
N VAL A 151 5.41 -12.69 -5.54
CA VAL A 151 4.33 -12.40 -4.60
C VAL A 151 3.78 -10.99 -4.80
N GLY A 152 2.45 -10.86 -4.72
CA GLY A 152 1.73 -9.59 -4.80
C GLY A 152 1.62 -8.85 -3.45
N HIS A 153 0.72 -7.87 -3.37
CA HIS A 153 0.59 -6.93 -2.24
C HIS A 153 0.36 -7.61 -0.87
N PHE A 154 -0.80 -8.25 -0.68
CA PHE A 154 -1.18 -8.84 0.61
C PHE A 154 -0.53 -10.19 0.95
N PRO A 155 -0.35 -11.14 0.00
CA PRO A 155 0.18 -12.46 0.35
C PRO A 155 1.60 -12.41 0.94
N GLY A 156 2.37 -11.36 0.63
CA GLY A 156 3.72 -11.16 1.17
C GLY A 156 3.76 -11.09 2.69
N MET A 157 2.75 -10.48 3.32
CA MET A 157 2.65 -10.39 4.78
C MET A 157 2.54 -11.77 5.44
N TYR A 158 1.74 -12.65 4.85
CA TYR A 158 1.53 -14.01 5.36
C TYR A 158 2.73 -14.91 5.08
N ALA A 159 3.30 -14.82 3.88
CA ALA A 159 4.45 -15.62 3.46
C ALA A 159 5.70 -15.34 4.31
N THR A 160 5.82 -14.13 4.86
CA THR A 160 6.98 -13.71 5.67
C THR A 160 6.69 -13.64 7.16
N ARG A 161 5.58 -14.24 7.63
CA ARG A 161 5.13 -14.13 9.03
C ARG A 161 6.19 -14.44 10.07
N SER A 162 6.90 -15.55 9.92
CA SER A 162 7.98 -15.91 10.84
C SER A 162 9.07 -14.84 10.84
N ILE A 163 9.53 -14.41 9.66
CA ILE A 163 10.63 -13.44 9.51
C ILE A 163 10.33 -12.14 10.26
N TRP A 164 9.15 -11.56 10.05
CA TRP A 164 8.86 -10.26 10.66
C TRP A 164 8.49 -10.37 12.14
N MET A 165 7.95 -11.50 12.59
CA MET A 165 7.74 -11.76 14.02
C MET A 165 9.08 -11.90 14.76
N ASP A 166 10.01 -12.69 14.23
CA ASP A 166 11.36 -12.87 14.79
C ASP A 166 12.12 -11.52 14.77
N TRP A 167 11.99 -10.75 13.70
CA TRP A 167 12.59 -9.41 13.61
C TRP A 167 12.06 -8.46 14.69
N ILE A 168 10.75 -8.49 14.97
CA ILE A 168 10.13 -7.69 16.05
C ILE A 168 10.64 -8.15 17.41
N GLU A 169 10.71 -9.46 17.67
CA GLU A 169 11.24 -10.02 18.93
C GLU A 169 12.67 -9.52 19.18
N ASP A 170 13.54 -9.62 18.18
CA ASP A 170 14.91 -9.11 18.22
C ASP A 170 14.99 -7.63 18.60
N ARG A 171 14.05 -6.79 18.12
CA ARG A 171 13.99 -5.37 18.45
C ARG A 171 13.68 -5.17 19.93
N PHE A 172 12.72 -5.91 20.48
CA PHE A 172 12.35 -5.84 21.90
C PHE A 172 13.44 -6.40 22.82
N GLU A 173 14.16 -7.42 22.38
CA GLU A 173 15.32 -7.97 23.09
C GLU A 173 16.60 -7.13 22.92
N ARG A 174 16.52 -6.02 22.18
CA ARG A 174 17.65 -5.11 21.89
C ARG A 174 18.81 -5.79 21.19
N ARG A 175 18.52 -6.82 20.40
CA ARG A 175 19.53 -7.47 19.55
C ARG A 175 19.92 -6.53 18.41
N LYS A 176 21.17 -6.62 17.96
CA LYS A 176 21.61 -5.92 16.75
C LYS A 176 20.87 -6.49 15.54
N VAL A 177 20.69 -5.70 14.50
CA VAL A 177 20.18 -6.24 13.23
C VAL A 177 21.20 -7.19 12.62
N HIS A 178 20.70 -8.23 11.95
CA HIS A 178 21.54 -9.19 11.23
C HIS A 178 22.25 -8.56 10.02
N LYS A 179 21.62 -7.57 9.38
CA LYS A 179 22.14 -6.87 8.20
C LYS A 179 22.26 -5.39 8.52
N GLN A 180 23.47 -4.86 8.44
CA GLN A 180 23.79 -3.48 8.78
C GLN A 180 23.92 -2.59 7.53
N GLY A 181 23.65 -1.30 7.68
CA GLY A 181 23.63 -0.34 6.58
C GLY A 181 22.39 -0.49 5.69
N CYS A 182 22.52 -0.13 4.41
CA CYS A 182 21.43 -0.25 3.43
C CYS A 182 21.57 -1.54 2.63
N VAL A 183 20.72 -2.52 2.91
CA VAL A 183 20.80 -3.84 2.29
C VAL A 183 19.51 -4.17 1.53
N GLN A 184 19.68 -4.62 0.29
CA GLN A 184 18.62 -5.27 -0.45
C GLN A 184 18.81 -6.78 -0.33
N SER A 185 17.75 -7.48 0.07
CA SER A 185 17.74 -8.93 0.22
C SER A 185 16.51 -9.54 -0.46
N LYS A 186 16.50 -10.87 -0.56
CA LYS A 186 15.35 -11.63 -1.06
C LYS A 186 15.17 -12.88 -0.21
N ILE A 187 13.93 -13.35 -0.08
CA ILE A 187 13.69 -14.69 0.42
C ILE A 187 13.88 -15.72 -0.70
N ASP A 188 14.41 -16.88 -0.34
CA ASP A 188 14.45 -18.02 -1.24
C ASP A 188 13.06 -18.66 -1.30
N ARG A 189 12.69 -19.14 -2.50
CA ARG A 189 11.49 -19.95 -2.66
C ARG A 189 11.74 -21.33 -2.05
N PHE A 190 10.73 -21.90 -1.42
CA PHE A 190 10.81 -23.25 -0.89
C PHE A 190 10.82 -24.31 -1.99
N LEU A 191 10.07 -24.09 -3.07
CA LEU A 191 10.00 -24.94 -4.25
C LEU A 191 10.52 -24.20 -5.51
N PRO A 192 10.75 -24.91 -6.63
CA PRO A 192 10.93 -24.29 -7.94
C PRO A 192 9.74 -23.40 -8.35
N ASP A 193 9.98 -22.38 -9.20
CA ASP A 193 8.97 -21.36 -9.57
C ASP A 193 7.75 -21.93 -10.31
N ASP A 194 7.95 -22.97 -11.11
CA ASP A 194 6.91 -23.68 -11.86
C ASP A 194 5.96 -24.52 -10.98
N HIS A 195 6.32 -24.73 -9.71
CA HIS A 195 5.46 -25.37 -8.72
C HIS A 195 4.51 -24.38 -8.03
N TYR A 196 4.69 -23.06 -8.23
CA TYR A 196 3.79 -22.05 -7.70
C TYR A 196 2.72 -21.68 -8.72
N ARG A 197 1.53 -21.35 -8.21
CA ARG A 197 0.43 -20.87 -9.03
C ARG A 197 0.57 -19.36 -9.22
N HIS A 198 0.76 -18.94 -10.47
CA HIS A 198 0.93 -17.54 -10.84
C HIS A 198 -0.39 -16.79 -11.07
N ASP A 199 -1.44 -17.52 -11.44
CA ASP A 199 -2.77 -16.96 -11.67
C ASP A 199 -3.68 -17.18 -10.45
N SER A 200 -4.39 -16.13 -10.06
CA SER A 200 -5.48 -16.27 -9.09
C SER A 200 -6.54 -17.21 -9.66
N ASN A 201 -7.00 -18.15 -8.85
CA ASN A 201 -8.14 -19.01 -9.16
C ASN A 201 -9.24 -18.93 -8.09
N SER A 202 -9.23 -17.85 -7.32
CA SER A 202 -10.14 -17.69 -6.20
C SER A 202 -11.60 -17.71 -6.66
N PHE A 203 -12.47 -18.14 -5.76
CA PHE A 203 -13.91 -18.22 -5.95
C PHE A 203 -14.53 -16.99 -6.66
N PRO A 204 -14.15 -15.73 -6.36
CA PRO A 204 -14.67 -14.55 -7.07
C PRO A 204 -14.40 -14.49 -8.58
N LEU A 205 -13.41 -15.22 -9.11
CA LEU A 205 -13.11 -15.23 -10.55
C LEU A 205 -14.02 -16.15 -11.38
N TRP A 206 -14.74 -17.05 -10.70
CA TRP A 206 -15.70 -17.96 -11.32
C TRP A 206 -17.13 -17.63 -10.89
N ALA A 207 -17.31 -17.09 -9.69
CA ALA A 207 -18.58 -16.60 -9.19
C ALA A 207 -19.10 -15.47 -10.10
N GLY A 208 -20.24 -15.69 -10.74
CA GLY A 208 -20.87 -14.77 -11.70
C GLY A 208 -20.78 -15.20 -13.16
N LYS A 209 -20.01 -16.24 -13.51
CA LYS A 209 -20.19 -16.89 -14.82
C LYS A 209 -21.54 -17.62 -14.86
N PRO A 210 -22.25 -17.65 -16.00
CA PRO A 210 -23.57 -18.28 -16.10
C PRO A 210 -23.60 -19.72 -15.56
N GLU A 211 -22.52 -20.48 -15.77
CA GLU A 211 -22.37 -21.86 -15.33
C GLU A 211 -22.14 -22.04 -13.81
N TRP A 212 -21.86 -20.98 -13.04
CA TRP A 212 -21.59 -21.01 -11.60
C TRP A 212 -22.50 -20.08 -10.79
N ALA A 213 -23.61 -19.60 -11.37
CA ALA A 213 -24.52 -18.64 -10.75
C ALA A 213 -25.20 -19.15 -9.47
N TYR A 214 -25.18 -20.47 -9.23
CA TYR A 214 -25.78 -21.12 -8.05
C TYR A 214 -24.85 -21.22 -6.84
N GLU A 215 -23.56 -20.87 -6.98
CA GLU A 215 -22.60 -21.00 -5.88
C GLU A 215 -22.40 -19.72 -5.06
N LEU A 216 -23.11 -18.63 -5.37
CA LEU A 216 -23.13 -17.46 -4.49
C LEU A 216 -23.74 -17.89 -3.14
N PRO A 217 -22.96 -17.96 -2.04
CA PRO A 217 -23.55 -18.15 -0.73
C PRO A 217 -24.14 -16.79 -0.34
N GLN A 218 -25.39 -16.56 -0.74
CA GLN A 218 -26.28 -15.73 0.08
C GLN A 218 -27.01 -16.68 1.00
N GLY A 219 -26.57 -16.75 2.26
CA GLY A 219 -27.15 -17.64 3.26
C GLY A 219 -26.51 -17.47 4.63
N HIS A 220 -26.87 -16.36 5.28
CA HIS A 220 -26.62 -15.93 6.68
C HIS A 220 -25.40 -15.04 6.95
#